data_AF-X0VK97-F1
#
_entry.id   AF-X0VK97-F1
#
_cell.length_a   1.000
_cell.length_b   1.000
_cell.length_c   1.000
_cell.angle_alpha   90.00
_cell.angle_beta   90.00
_cell.angle_gamma   90.00
#
_symmetry.space_group_name_H-M   'P 1'
#
loop_
_entity.id
_entity.type
_entity.pdbx_description
1 polymer ?
#
loop_
_entity_poly.entity_id
_entity_poly.type
_entity_poly.pdbx_seq_one_letter_code
_entity_poly.pdbx_strand_id
1 'polypeptide(L)'
;MWDANTNIIDWIELSNKRKILIKKVISYFNVPSKGVAIVIDNKCYKNSYNPTWRCSKANHMNIKDGGIEKISPEPLLKIMKSKQYSHLIWVSGDISKSKDIEFMWTLAHELRHLEQDLISIILSKAGKFLRNTLGNIEIDEKKIDLIIPTELDAELAAWRVTRNIFGNKIADLYALNNSKSGERKESFQFLLSYAPAQKYNVIGNTIRLLKKYQNQLEIKQKNSRSSFIRNFNIDEALLELKSLELLII
;
A
#
# COMPACT_ATOMS: atom_id res chain seq x y z
N MET A 1 -7.21 -9.70 21.81
CA MET A 1 -5.76 -10.00 21.75
C MET A 1 -5.38 -10.05 20.29
N TRP A 2 -4.35 -9.29 19.89
CA TRP A 2 -3.78 -9.14 18.53
C TRP A 2 -2.25 -9.06 18.67
N ASP A 3 -1.71 -10.00 19.44
CA ASP A 3 -0.41 -9.92 20.11
C ASP A 3 0.49 -11.12 19.78
N ALA A 4 0.07 -11.96 18.82
CA ALA A 4 0.93 -12.99 18.27
C ALA A 4 2.18 -12.36 17.67
N ASN A 5 3.31 -13.06 17.74
CA ASN A 5 4.54 -12.60 17.13
C ASN A 5 4.33 -12.39 15.63
N THR A 6 4.93 -11.33 15.09
CA THR A 6 4.91 -11.08 13.66
C THR A 6 5.51 -12.27 12.93
N ASN A 7 4.77 -12.78 11.97
CA ASN A 7 5.11 -14.05 11.32
C ASN A 7 5.17 -13.90 9.81
N ILE A 8 6.19 -14.52 9.22
CA ILE A 8 6.33 -14.66 7.78
C ILE A 8 5.85 -16.06 7.43
N ILE A 9 4.68 -16.12 6.81
CA ILE A 9 4.03 -17.36 6.41
C ILE A 9 4.40 -17.61 4.96
N ASP A 10 5.34 -18.53 4.75
CA ASP A 10 5.80 -18.93 3.42
C ASP A 10 5.00 -20.14 2.93
N TRP A 11 4.10 -19.93 1.97
CA TRP A 11 3.35 -21.01 1.31
C TRP A 11 3.99 -21.45 -0.02
N ILE A 12 5.21 -20.98 -0.26
CA ILE A 12 6.09 -21.44 -1.32
C ILE A 12 7.41 -21.89 -0.70
N GLU A 13 8.28 -22.55 -1.47
CA GLU A 13 9.63 -22.83 -1.01
C GLU A 13 10.55 -21.68 -1.43
N LEU A 14 10.72 -20.68 -0.56
CA LEU A 14 11.65 -19.58 -0.86
C LEU A 14 13.11 -20.02 -0.70
N SER A 15 13.94 -19.60 -1.67
CA SER A 15 15.39 -19.75 -1.59
C SER A 15 15.97 -19.00 -0.39
N ASN A 16 17.11 -19.48 0.13
CA ASN A 16 17.83 -18.82 1.23
C ASN A 16 18.16 -17.36 0.92
N LYS A 17 18.56 -17.07 -0.33
CA LYS A 17 18.80 -15.71 -0.81
C LYS A 17 17.57 -14.82 -0.61
N ARG A 18 16.38 -15.27 -1.03
CA ARG A 18 15.15 -14.49 -0.88
C ARG A 18 14.73 -14.32 0.58
N LYS A 19 14.86 -15.35 1.40
CA LYS A 19 14.61 -15.26 2.85
C LYS A 19 15.50 -14.18 3.49
N ILE A 20 16.76 -14.06 3.09
CA ILE A 20 17.67 -13.00 3.54
C ILE A 20 17.19 -11.63 3.07
N LEU A 21 16.80 -11.49 1.80
CA LEU A 21 16.32 -10.22 1.25
C LEU A 21 15.03 -9.75 1.95
N ILE A 22 14.07 -10.65 2.19
CA ILE A 22 12.84 -10.35 2.94
C ILE A 22 13.18 -9.80 4.33
N LYS A 23 14.10 -10.46 5.06
CA LYS A 23 14.54 -10.00 6.38
C LYS A 23 15.15 -8.59 6.33
N LYS A 24 15.93 -8.28 5.29
CA LYS A 24 16.50 -6.93 5.09
C LYS A 24 15.39 -5.89 4.87
N VAL A 25 14.40 -6.17 4.03
CA VAL A 25 13.27 -5.27 3.79
C VAL A 25 12.46 -5.05 5.07
N ILE A 26 12.09 -6.13 5.77
CA ILE A 26 11.31 -6.04 7.02
C ILE A 26 12.07 -5.23 8.09
N SER A 27 13.38 -5.46 8.23
CA SER A 27 14.23 -4.71 9.14
C SER A 27 14.25 -3.21 8.81
N TYR A 28 14.31 -2.86 7.51
CA TYR A 28 14.29 -1.45 7.08
C TYR A 28 13.06 -0.68 7.56
N PHE A 29 11.88 -1.31 7.54
CA PHE A 29 10.62 -0.67 7.94
C PHE A 29 10.34 -0.75 9.45
N ASN A 30 11.24 -1.33 10.26
CA ASN A 30 11.04 -1.55 11.69
C ASN A 30 9.67 -2.19 11.99
N VAL A 31 9.29 -3.20 11.21
CA VAL A 31 7.97 -3.85 11.35
C VAL A 31 7.76 -4.29 12.80
N PRO A 32 6.59 -4.00 13.40
CA PRO A 32 6.31 -4.39 14.78
C PRO A 32 6.60 -5.87 15.02
N SER A 33 7.12 -6.21 16.19
CA SER A 33 7.43 -7.60 16.54
C SER A 33 6.19 -8.46 16.78
N LYS A 34 5.00 -7.85 16.86
CA LYS A 34 3.72 -8.50 17.11
C LYS A 34 2.62 -7.95 16.21
N GLY A 35 1.60 -8.77 15.97
CA GLY A 35 0.34 -8.36 15.35
C GLY A 35 0.35 -8.26 13.82
N VAL A 36 1.42 -8.68 13.14
CA VAL A 36 1.52 -8.63 11.67
C VAL A 36 1.70 -10.02 11.07
N ALA A 37 0.85 -10.40 10.12
CA ALA A 37 1.06 -11.58 9.29
C ALA A 37 1.55 -11.15 7.91
N ILE A 38 2.69 -11.68 7.46
CA ILE A 38 3.21 -11.48 6.09
C ILE A 38 3.11 -12.81 5.36
N VAL A 39 2.16 -12.93 4.44
CA VAL A 39 1.89 -14.15 3.68
C VAL A 39 2.54 -14.03 2.31
N ILE A 40 3.51 -14.92 2.03
CA ILE A 40 4.09 -15.10 0.70
C ILE A 40 3.41 -16.31 0.06
N ASP A 41 2.49 -16.03 -0.85
CA ASP A 41 1.59 -17.02 -1.40
C ASP A 41 2.19 -17.67 -2.65
N ASN A 42 1.73 -18.89 -2.97
CA ASN A 42 2.00 -19.57 -4.22
C ASN A 42 0.85 -19.38 -5.25
N LYS A 43 -0.30 -18.81 -4.82
CA LYS A 43 -1.51 -18.55 -5.62
C LYS A 43 -1.69 -17.08 -5.96
N CYS A 44 -2.45 -16.82 -7.04
CA CYS A 44 -2.72 -15.48 -7.57
C CYS A 44 -4.21 -15.13 -7.63
N TYR A 45 -5.08 -16.00 -7.10
CA TYR A 45 -6.54 -15.87 -6.98
C TYR A 45 -7.29 -15.16 -8.14
N LYS A 46 -6.81 -15.31 -9.39
CA LYS A 46 -7.36 -14.64 -10.60
C LYS A 46 -8.84 -14.94 -10.88
N ASN A 47 -9.36 -16.04 -10.32
CA ASN A 47 -10.76 -16.44 -10.45
C ASN A 47 -11.60 -16.05 -9.21
N SER A 48 -11.06 -15.27 -8.28
CA SER A 48 -11.80 -14.83 -7.10
C SER A 48 -12.95 -13.89 -7.48
N TYR A 49 -14.09 -14.04 -6.82
CA TYR A 49 -15.20 -13.10 -6.90
C TYR A 49 -14.84 -11.73 -6.31
N ASN A 50 -13.85 -11.67 -5.42
CA ASN A 50 -13.38 -10.39 -4.88
C ASN A 50 -12.37 -9.73 -5.83
N PRO A 51 -12.64 -8.49 -6.30
CA PRO A 51 -11.70 -7.77 -7.16
C PRO A 51 -10.31 -7.54 -6.54
N THR A 52 -10.21 -7.39 -5.22
CA THR A 52 -8.93 -7.20 -4.52
C THR A 52 -8.03 -8.42 -4.72
N TRP A 53 -8.54 -9.63 -4.52
CA TRP A 53 -7.76 -10.85 -4.69
C TRP A 53 -7.53 -11.21 -6.15
N ARG A 54 -8.46 -10.83 -7.03
CA ARG A 54 -8.38 -11.10 -8.47
C ARG A 54 -7.40 -10.19 -9.20
N CYS A 55 -7.40 -8.90 -8.87
CA CYS A 55 -6.73 -7.86 -9.63
C CYS A 55 -5.43 -7.40 -8.96
N SER A 56 -5.35 -7.42 -7.62
CA SER A 56 -4.13 -7.02 -6.92
C SER A 56 -3.11 -8.16 -6.89
N LYS A 57 -1.83 -7.81 -7.02
CA LYS A 57 -0.72 -8.76 -6.94
C LYS A 57 -0.07 -8.79 -5.54
N ALA A 58 -0.35 -7.79 -4.73
CA ALA A 58 -0.04 -7.72 -3.31
C ALA A 58 -1.05 -6.79 -2.63
N ASN A 59 -1.15 -6.86 -1.30
CA ASN A 59 -2.04 -6.00 -0.55
C ASN A 59 -1.67 -5.95 0.94
N HIS A 60 -1.59 -4.75 1.50
CA HIS A 60 -1.69 -4.49 2.93
C HIS A 60 -3.15 -4.36 3.36
N MET A 61 -3.46 -4.88 4.54
CA MET A 61 -4.78 -4.81 5.14
C MET A 61 -4.69 -4.63 6.65
N ASN A 62 -5.42 -3.64 7.15
CA ASN A 62 -5.80 -3.58 8.56
C ASN A 62 -7.00 -4.48 8.81
N ILE A 63 -6.79 -5.57 9.54
CA ILE A 63 -7.83 -6.57 9.83
C ILE A 63 -8.82 -6.01 10.86
N LYS A 64 -8.36 -5.18 11.81
CA LYS A 64 -9.21 -4.60 12.86
C LYS A 64 -10.29 -3.68 12.30
N ASP A 65 -9.95 -2.92 11.27
CA ASP A 65 -10.85 -1.95 10.65
C ASP A 65 -11.90 -2.62 9.73
N GLY A 66 -11.78 -3.94 9.51
CA GLY A 66 -12.68 -4.72 8.69
C GLY A 66 -12.50 -4.46 7.19
N GLY A 67 -12.89 -5.42 6.35
CA GLY A 67 -12.92 -5.12 4.91
C GLY A 67 -13.24 -6.26 3.95
N ILE A 68 -12.73 -7.49 4.16
CA ILE A 68 -12.77 -8.49 3.06
C ILE A 68 -13.03 -9.93 3.55
N GLU A 69 -13.34 -10.13 4.83
CA GLU A 69 -13.40 -11.47 5.42
C GLU A 69 -14.35 -12.43 4.68
N LYS A 70 -15.58 -12.03 4.33
CA LYS A 70 -16.61 -12.99 3.90
C LYS A 70 -16.37 -13.64 2.52
N ILE A 71 -15.51 -13.08 1.67
CA ILE A 71 -15.23 -13.59 0.32
C ILE A 71 -13.73 -13.76 0.04
N SER A 72 -12.93 -13.83 1.10
CA SER A 72 -11.50 -14.09 0.97
C SER A 72 -11.22 -15.57 0.75
N PRO A 73 -10.12 -15.93 0.06
CA PRO A 73 -9.64 -17.29 0.01
C PRO A 73 -9.52 -17.88 1.42
N GLU A 74 -10.01 -19.10 1.60
CA GLU A 74 -10.07 -19.78 2.90
C GLU A 74 -8.77 -19.70 3.73
N PRO A 75 -7.57 -19.93 3.17
CA PRO A 75 -6.33 -19.83 3.93
C PRO A 75 -6.08 -18.43 4.52
N LEU A 76 -6.33 -17.38 3.75
CA LEU A 76 -6.20 -15.99 4.22
C LEU A 76 -7.32 -15.64 5.21
N LEU A 77 -8.52 -16.15 4.96
CA LEU A 77 -9.67 -15.94 5.84
C LEU A 77 -9.43 -16.50 7.24
N LYS A 78 -8.81 -17.67 7.35
CA LYS A 78 -8.42 -18.26 8.65
C LYS A 78 -7.47 -17.34 9.42
N ILE A 79 -6.48 -16.74 8.74
CA ILE A 79 -5.54 -15.79 9.37
C ILE A 79 -6.30 -14.57 9.88
N MET A 80 -7.15 -13.95 9.04
CA MET A 80 -7.92 -12.75 9.41
C MET A 80 -8.87 -13.01 10.59
N LYS A 81 -9.58 -14.15 10.58
CA LYS A 81 -10.53 -14.52 11.64
C LYS A 81 -9.90 -14.99 12.94
N SER A 82 -8.62 -15.38 12.93
CA SER A 82 -7.93 -15.90 14.13
C SER A 82 -7.83 -14.88 15.26
N LYS A 83 -8.04 -13.59 14.96
CA LYS A 83 -7.78 -12.46 15.84
C LYS A 83 -6.33 -12.36 16.32
N GLN A 84 -5.39 -13.17 15.81
CA GLN A 84 -4.00 -13.12 16.24
C GLN A 84 -3.23 -11.91 15.69
N TYR A 85 -3.60 -11.44 14.49
CA TYR A 85 -2.87 -10.42 13.74
C TYR A 85 -3.76 -9.23 13.40
N SER A 86 -3.38 -8.01 13.76
CA SER A 86 -4.12 -6.81 13.40
C SER A 86 -3.88 -6.37 11.96
N HIS A 87 -2.77 -6.80 11.35
CA HIS A 87 -2.46 -6.51 9.96
C HIS A 87 -2.11 -7.78 9.18
N LEU A 88 -2.46 -7.77 7.90
CA LEU A 88 -2.06 -8.75 6.92
C LEU A 88 -1.35 -8.03 5.77
N ILE A 89 -0.18 -8.53 5.39
CA ILE A 89 0.45 -8.24 4.11
C ILE A 89 0.40 -9.53 3.32
N TRP A 90 -0.21 -9.49 2.15
CA TRP A 90 -0.27 -10.61 1.23
C TRP A 90 0.51 -10.29 -0.03
N VAL A 91 1.32 -11.24 -0.49
CA VAL A 91 2.02 -11.18 -1.78
C VAL A 91 1.64 -12.40 -2.59
N SER A 92 1.13 -12.18 -3.80
CA SER A 92 0.68 -13.26 -4.70
C SER A 92 1.83 -14.15 -5.21
N GLY A 93 1.44 -15.32 -5.71
CA GLY A 93 2.31 -16.28 -6.40
C GLY A 93 3.05 -15.71 -7.61
N ASP A 94 2.43 -14.78 -8.35
CA ASP A 94 3.04 -14.17 -9.55
C ASP A 94 4.23 -13.30 -9.13
N ILE A 95 4.05 -12.51 -8.06
CA ILE A 95 5.11 -11.64 -7.53
C ILE A 95 6.15 -12.45 -6.76
N SER A 96 5.73 -13.43 -5.95
CA SER A 96 6.67 -14.26 -5.19
C SER A 96 7.58 -15.08 -6.11
N LYS A 97 7.17 -15.36 -7.35
CA LYS A 97 8.00 -16.04 -8.37
C LYS A 97 8.75 -15.08 -9.30
N SER A 98 8.52 -13.77 -9.21
CA SER A 98 9.12 -12.75 -10.07
C SER A 98 10.61 -12.51 -9.80
N LYS A 99 11.25 -11.55 -10.48
CA LYS A 99 12.65 -11.20 -10.22
C LYS A 99 12.80 -10.67 -8.78
N ASP A 100 13.94 -10.92 -8.14
CA ASP A 100 14.18 -10.51 -6.74
C ASP A 100 13.89 -9.02 -6.50
N ILE A 101 14.25 -8.15 -7.44
CA ILE A 101 13.98 -6.71 -7.33
C ILE A 101 12.48 -6.40 -7.39
N GLU A 102 11.71 -7.02 -8.26
CA GLU A 102 10.27 -6.80 -8.39
C GLU A 102 9.52 -7.29 -7.14
N PHE A 103 9.92 -8.46 -6.63
CA PHE A 103 9.40 -8.98 -5.38
C PHE A 103 9.71 -8.06 -4.20
N MET A 104 10.97 -7.61 -4.04
CA MET A 104 11.35 -6.73 -2.92
C MET A 104 10.73 -5.34 -3.05
N TRP A 105 10.61 -4.80 -4.27
CA TRP A 105 9.91 -3.54 -4.54
C TRP A 105 8.46 -3.62 -4.09
N THR A 106 7.76 -4.68 -4.48
CA THR A 106 6.34 -4.88 -4.15
C THR A 106 6.16 -5.07 -2.64
N LEU A 107 6.99 -5.88 -2.01
CA LEU A 107 6.92 -6.07 -0.55
C LEU A 107 7.20 -4.77 0.21
N ALA A 108 8.19 -3.98 -0.23
CA ALA A 108 8.50 -2.69 0.38
C ALA A 108 7.36 -1.67 0.21
N HIS A 109 6.67 -1.69 -0.93
CA HIS A 109 5.47 -0.87 -1.14
C HIS A 109 4.38 -1.19 -0.10
N GLU A 110 4.02 -2.47 0.07
CA GLU A 110 3.00 -2.86 1.06
C GLU A 110 3.44 -2.61 2.51
N LEU A 111 4.73 -2.75 2.81
CA LEU A 111 5.26 -2.44 4.14
C LEU A 111 5.22 -0.94 4.43
N ARG A 112 5.35 -0.09 3.42
CA ARG A 112 5.14 1.35 3.60
C ARG A 112 3.68 1.68 3.92
N HIS A 113 2.73 0.97 3.32
CA HIS A 113 1.32 1.11 3.73
C HIS A 113 1.08 0.67 5.18
N LEU A 114 1.73 -0.41 5.63
CA LEU A 114 1.71 -0.78 7.05
C LEU A 114 2.23 0.35 7.94
N GLU A 115 3.38 0.94 7.61
CA GLU A 115 3.96 2.03 8.39
C GLU A 115 3.04 3.27 8.41
N GLN A 116 2.47 3.65 7.26
CA GLN A 116 1.48 4.74 7.18
C GLN A 116 0.28 4.48 8.11
N ASP A 117 -0.21 3.25 8.14
CA ASP A 117 -1.35 2.82 8.96
C ASP A 117 -1.03 2.84 10.46
N LEU A 118 0.20 2.47 10.83
CA LEU A 118 0.71 2.52 12.19
C LEU A 118 0.95 3.94 12.69
N ILE A 119 1.35 4.85 11.80
CA ILE A 119 1.46 6.29 12.10
C ILE A 119 0.07 6.90 12.28
N SER A 120 -0.84 6.60 11.36
CA SER A 120 -2.17 7.18 11.33
C SER A 120 -3.13 6.35 10.48
N ILE A 121 -4.11 5.74 11.14
CA ILE A 121 -5.20 5.04 10.46
C ILE A 121 -5.98 5.98 9.55
N ILE A 122 -6.17 7.25 9.96
CA ILE A 122 -6.91 8.22 9.14
C ILE A 122 -6.18 8.56 7.84
N LEU A 123 -4.83 8.55 7.83
CA LEU A 123 -4.04 8.75 6.62
C LEU A 123 -4.31 7.66 5.58
N SER A 124 -4.28 6.39 6.00
CA SER A 124 -4.59 5.26 5.12
C SER A 124 -6.05 5.31 4.63
N LYS A 125 -6.99 5.65 5.52
CA LYS A 125 -8.40 5.84 5.14
C LYS A 125 -8.57 6.95 4.12
N ALA A 126 -7.89 8.08 4.30
CA ALA A 126 -7.90 9.19 3.35
C ALA A 126 -7.31 8.79 2.00
N GLY A 127 -6.17 8.08 1.97
CA GLY A 127 -5.58 7.54 0.75
C GLY A 127 -6.54 6.61 0.00
N LYS A 128 -7.16 5.65 0.72
CA LYS A 128 -8.18 4.76 0.16
C LYS A 128 -9.42 5.50 -0.32
N PHE A 129 -9.86 6.52 0.41
CA PHE A 129 -10.99 7.36 0.02
C PHE A 129 -10.70 8.09 -1.30
N LEU A 130 -9.56 8.78 -1.38
CA LEU A 130 -9.12 9.49 -2.58
C LEU A 130 -8.98 8.53 -3.77
N ARG A 131 -8.36 7.36 -3.59
CA ARG A 131 -8.22 6.35 -4.65
C ARG A 131 -9.55 5.93 -5.26
N ASN A 132 -10.58 5.79 -4.44
CA ASN A 132 -11.91 5.37 -4.90
C ASN A 132 -12.77 6.51 -5.46
N THR A 133 -12.40 7.77 -5.23
CA THR A 133 -13.24 8.94 -5.54
C THR A 133 -12.65 9.85 -6.61
N LEU A 134 -11.33 10.09 -6.62
CA LEU A 134 -10.68 11.04 -7.53
C LEU A 134 -10.88 10.69 -9.01
N GLY A 135 -10.84 9.40 -9.38
CA GLY A 135 -11.09 8.98 -10.77
C GLY A 135 -12.47 9.40 -11.30
N ASN A 136 -13.42 9.62 -10.40
CA ASN A 136 -14.84 9.91 -10.69
C ASN A 136 -15.22 11.38 -10.58
N ILE A 137 -14.26 12.28 -10.37
CA ILE A 137 -14.47 13.72 -10.37
C ILE A 137 -13.56 14.36 -11.43
N GLU A 138 -13.81 15.63 -11.72
CA GLU A 138 -12.95 16.43 -12.58
C GLU A 138 -11.81 17.01 -11.74
N ILE A 139 -10.57 16.67 -12.10
CA ILE A 139 -9.36 17.18 -11.46
C ILE A 139 -8.43 17.72 -12.55
N ASP A 140 -7.64 18.74 -12.22
CA ASP A 140 -6.59 19.28 -13.11
C ASP A 140 -5.29 18.44 -13.06
N GLU A 141 -5.26 17.46 -12.15
CA GLU A 141 -4.16 16.52 -11.97
C GLU A 141 -4.29 15.29 -12.87
N LYS A 142 -3.17 14.66 -13.22
CA LYS A 142 -3.19 13.45 -14.04
C LYS A 142 -3.89 12.30 -13.29
N LYS A 143 -4.86 11.64 -13.93
CA LYS A 143 -5.59 10.49 -13.37
C LYS A 143 -4.77 9.20 -13.41
N ILE A 144 -3.75 9.14 -12.56
CA ILE A 144 -2.90 7.96 -12.33
C ILE A 144 -2.88 7.61 -10.85
N ASP A 145 -2.61 6.34 -10.51
CA ASP A 145 -2.64 5.88 -9.12
C ASP A 145 -1.69 6.67 -8.20
N LEU A 146 -0.53 7.10 -8.72
CA LEU A 146 0.46 7.85 -7.94
C LEU A 146 0.09 9.31 -7.70
N ILE A 147 -1.08 9.77 -8.16
CA ILE A 147 -1.62 11.03 -7.68
C ILE A 147 -2.07 10.93 -6.22
N ILE A 148 -2.38 9.72 -5.76
CA ILE A 148 -2.72 9.44 -4.37
C ILE A 148 -1.42 9.50 -3.54
N PRO A 149 -1.31 10.43 -2.56
CA PRO A 149 -0.05 10.66 -1.88
C PRO A 149 0.48 9.43 -1.14
N THR A 150 -0.40 8.61 -0.55
CA THR A 150 -0.01 7.38 0.15
C THR A 150 0.59 6.34 -0.79
N GLU A 151 0.12 6.26 -2.04
CA GLU A 151 0.62 5.35 -3.06
C GLU A 151 1.96 5.83 -3.64
N LEU A 152 2.12 7.14 -3.90
CA LEU A 152 3.41 7.71 -4.31
C LEU A 152 4.47 7.54 -3.21
N ASP A 153 4.11 7.78 -1.96
CA ASP A 153 5.01 7.59 -0.81
C ASP A 153 5.44 6.12 -0.68
N ALA A 154 4.51 5.18 -0.91
CA ALA A 154 4.81 3.75 -0.96
C ALA A 154 5.78 3.37 -2.08
N GLU A 155 5.59 3.89 -3.30
CA GLU A 155 6.51 3.70 -4.41
C GLU A 155 7.89 4.32 -4.17
N LEU A 156 7.95 5.54 -3.62
CA LEU A 156 9.22 6.18 -3.27
C LEU A 156 9.97 5.39 -2.20
N ALA A 157 9.26 4.87 -1.18
CA ALA A 157 9.85 3.99 -0.17
C ALA A 157 10.38 2.70 -0.79
N ALA A 158 9.61 2.05 -1.67
CA ALA A 158 10.04 0.85 -2.39
C ALA A 158 11.31 1.12 -3.23
N TRP A 159 11.37 2.27 -3.90
CA TRP A 159 12.55 2.67 -4.64
C TRP A 159 13.77 2.88 -3.74
N ARG A 160 13.63 3.58 -2.60
CA ARG A 160 14.71 3.78 -1.62
C ARG A 160 15.24 2.44 -1.08
N VAL A 161 14.34 1.52 -0.72
CA VAL A 161 14.71 0.22 -0.17
C VAL A 161 15.44 -0.64 -1.19
N THR A 162 14.95 -0.67 -2.43
CA THR A 162 15.61 -1.44 -3.49
C THR A 162 16.96 -0.85 -3.88
N ARG A 163 17.13 0.49 -3.82
CA ARG A 163 18.45 1.13 -3.91
C ARG A 163 19.41 0.67 -2.82
N ASN A 164 18.95 0.59 -1.56
CA ASN A 164 19.76 0.12 -0.44
C ASN A 164 20.17 -1.36 -0.63
N ILE A 165 19.24 -2.21 -1.07
CA ILE A 165 19.47 -3.66 -1.16
C ILE A 165 20.26 -4.07 -2.40
N PHE A 166 19.96 -3.49 -3.57
CA PHE A 166 20.53 -3.90 -4.86
C PHE A 166 21.52 -2.87 -5.44
N GLY A 167 21.65 -1.70 -4.81
CA GLY A 167 22.45 -0.58 -5.31
C GLY A 167 21.65 0.33 -6.25
N ASN A 168 22.04 1.61 -6.26
CA ASN A 168 21.36 2.67 -7.01
C ASN A 168 21.16 2.32 -8.49
N LYS A 169 22.21 1.86 -9.17
CA LYS A 169 22.19 1.55 -10.60
C LYS A 169 21.11 0.53 -10.96
N ILE A 170 20.96 -0.53 -10.16
CA ILE A 170 20.02 -1.62 -10.45
C ILE A 170 18.57 -1.16 -10.21
N ALA A 171 18.33 -0.47 -9.10
CA ALA A 171 17.01 0.03 -8.75
C ALA A 171 16.52 1.12 -9.73
N ASP A 172 17.40 2.03 -10.13
CA ASP A 172 17.08 3.10 -11.07
C ASP A 172 16.80 2.56 -12.47
N LEU A 173 17.57 1.55 -12.90
CA LEU A 173 17.32 0.87 -14.16
C LEU A 173 15.98 0.13 -14.14
N TYR A 174 15.61 -0.47 -13.02
CA TYR A 174 14.29 -1.09 -12.86
C TYR A 174 13.17 -0.05 -13.01
N ALA A 175 13.25 1.08 -12.33
CA ALA A 175 12.26 2.16 -12.46
C ALA A 175 12.19 2.71 -13.91
N LEU A 176 13.35 2.95 -14.53
CA LEU A 176 13.45 3.44 -15.91
C LEU A 176 12.91 2.45 -16.95
N ASN A 177 13.08 1.15 -16.74
CA ASN A 177 12.54 0.16 -17.67
C ASN A 177 11.01 0.09 -17.56
N ASN A 178 10.47 0.14 -16.35
CA ASN A 178 9.02 0.18 -16.13
C ASN A 178 8.38 1.50 -16.60
N SER A 179 9.13 2.60 -16.71
CA SER A 179 8.61 3.86 -17.28
C SER A 179 8.55 3.88 -18.80
N LYS A 180 9.18 2.90 -19.48
CA LYS A 180 9.21 2.81 -20.95
C LYS A 180 8.07 1.94 -21.48
N SER A 181 7.71 0.86 -20.79
CA SER A 181 6.68 -0.09 -21.20
C SER A 181 6.02 -0.78 -20.01
N GLY A 182 4.88 -1.44 -20.27
CA GLY A 182 4.12 -2.21 -19.26
C GLY A 182 2.89 -1.50 -18.73
N GLU A 183 2.11 -2.22 -17.92
CA GLU A 183 0.81 -1.77 -17.38
C GLU A 183 0.93 -0.53 -16.47
N ARG A 184 2.09 -0.35 -15.81
CA ARG A 184 2.36 0.75 -14.88
C ARG A 184 3.20 1.88 -15.49
N LYS A 185 3.32 1.93 -16.82
CA LYS A 185 4.20 2.88 -17.53
C LYS A 185 4.04 4.31 -17.05
N GLU A 186 2.80 4.81 -17.02
CA GLU A 186 2.52 6.20 -16.67
C GLU A 186 2.83 6.51 -15.20
N SER A 187 2.55 5.57 -14.31
CA SER A 187 2.90 5.67 -12.90
C SER A 187 4.41 5.76 -12.73
N PHE A 188 5.20 4.93 -13.40
CA PHE A 188 6.66 5.02 -13.32
C PHE A 188 7.21 6.28 -13.98
N GLN A 189 6.62 6.77 -15.08
CA GLN A 189 7.00 8.07 -15.66
C GLN A 189 6.79 9.21 -14.66
N PHE A 190 5.67 9.18 -13.94
CA PHE A 190 5.42 10.16 -12.88
C PHE A 190 6.35 9.98 -11.69
N LEU A 191 6.62 8.74 -11.25
CA LEU A 191 7.57 8.45 -10.17
C LEU A 191 8.96 9.03 -10.46
N LEU A 192 9.43 8.93 -11.70
CA LEU A 192 10.74 9.44 -12.13
C LEU A 192 10.86 10.97 -12.10
N SER A 193 9.76 11.73 -11.94
CA SER A 193 9.83 13.18 -11.72
C SER A 193 10.23 13.53 -10.27
N TYR A 194 10.28 12.54 -9.38
CA TYR A 194 10.68 12.69 -7.99
C TYR A 194 12.09 12.13 -7.75
N ALA A 195 12.82 12.79 -6.86
CA ALA A 195 14.07 12.26 -6.34
C ALA A 195 13.77 11.31 -5.16
N PRO A 196 14.09 10.01 -5.24
CA PRO A 196 13.77 9.07 -4.17
C PRO A 196 14.52 9.39 -2.87
N ALA A 197 15.63 10.14 -2.88
CA ALA A 197 16.32 10.54 -1.65
C ALA A 197 15.60 11.67 -0.89
N GLN A 198 14.69 12.41 -1.52
CA GLN A 198 14.01 13.53 -0.88
C GLN A 198 12.84 13.04 -0.04
N LYS A 199 12.63 13.70 1.13
CA LYS A 199 11.47 13.45 1.99
C LYS A 199 10.21 13.93 1.25
N TYR A 200 9.21 13.06 1.16
CA TYR A 200 7.92 13.39 0.57
C TYR A 200 6.91 13.70 1.67
N ASN A 201 6.25 14.85 1.62
CA ASN A 201 5.23 15.22 2.60
C ASN A 201 3.90 14.53 2.28
N VAL A 202 3.77 13.25 2.63
CA VAL A 202 2.57 12.45 2.36
C VAL A 202 1.32 13.03 3.05
N ILE A 203 1.46 13.55 4.28
CA ILE A 203 0.36 14.11 5.06
C ILE A 203 -0.11 15.42 4.44
N GLY A 204 0.79 16.38 4.25
CA GLY A 204 0.45 17.68 3.68
C GLY A 204 -0.11 17.58 2.27
N ASN A 205 0.41 16.66 1.43
CA ASN A 205 -0.17 16.41 0.11
C ASN A 205 -1.55 15.76 0.18
N THR A 206 -1.82 14.90 1.17
CA THR A 206 -3.16 14.33 1.39
C THR A 206 -4.15 15.42 1.80
N ILE A 207 -3.76 16.29 2.75
CA ILE A 207 -4.54 17.46 3.15
C ILE A 207 -4.82 18.37 1.96
N ARG A 208 -3.81 18.65 1.13
CA ARG A 208 -3.93 19.48 -0.08
C ARG A 208 -5.01 18.96 -1.01
N LEU A 209 -5.00 17.66 -1.33
CA LEU A 209 -5.98 17.06 -2.23
C LEU A 209 -7.40 17.06 -1.65
N LEU A 210 -7.55 16.65 -0.39
CA LEU A 210 -8.85 16.64 0.28
C LEU A 210 -9.48 18.04 0.27
N LYS A 211 -8.71 19.09 0.62
CA LYS A 211 -9.19 20.48 0.60
C LYS A 211 -9.49 20.97 -0.81
N LYS A 212 -8.55 20.78 -1.75
CA LYS A 212 -8.66 21.31 -3.12
C LYS A 212 -9.93 20.82 -3.82
N TYR A 213 -10.29 19.55 -3.60
CA TYR A 213 -11.42 18.91 -4.26
C TYR A 213 -12.62 18.64 -3.32
N GLN A 214 -12.65 19.23 -2.13
CA GLN A 214 -13.62 18.90 -1.09
C GLN A 214 -15.06 18.90 -1.60
N ASN A 215 -15.51 19.98 -2.23
CA ASN A 215 -16.88 20.10 -2.75
C ASN A 215 -17.25 18.97 -3.72
N GLN A 216 -16.34 18.61 -4.64
CA GLN A 216 -16.59 17.55 -5.62
C GLN A 216 -16.59 16.17 -4.96
N LEU A 217 -15.69 15.96 -3.99
CA LEU A 217 -15.61 14.74 -3.20
C LEU A 217 -16.90 14.53 -2.41
N GLU A 218 -17.43 15.55 -1.75
CA GLU A 218 -18.69 15.50 -0.99
C GLU A 218 -19.90 15.21 -1.88
N ILE A 219 -19.98 15.81 -3.07
CA ILE A 219 -21.02 15.48 -4.05
C ILE A 219 -20.92 14.01 -4.45
N LYS A 220 -19.70 13.48 -4.66
CA LYS A 220 -19.51 12.07 -4.99
C LYS A 220 -19.85 11.16 -3.82
N GLN A 221 -19.58 11.57 -2.58
CA GLN A 221 -19.91 10.83 -1.37
C GLN A 221 -21.40 10.57 -1.25
N LYS A 222 -22.22 11.62 -1.38
CA LYS A 222 -23.69 11.53 -1.28
C LYS A 222 -24.30 10.52 -2.25
N ASN A 223 -23.68 10.34 -3.42
CA ASN A 223 -24.15 9.46 -4.48
C ASN A 223 -23.51 8.06 -4.48
N SER A 224 -22.62 7.77 -3.53
CA SER A 224 -21.86 6.51 -3.53
C SER A 224 -22.67 5.33 -2.98
N ARG A 225 -22.58 4.17 -3.64
CA ARG A 225 -23.11 2.89 -3.10
C ARG A 225 -22.21 2.28 -2.03
N SER A 226 -20.94 2.66 -1.96
CA SER A 226 -20.00 2.18 -0.94
C SER A 226 -20.26 2.86 0.41
N SER A 227 -20.55 2.06 1.44
CA SER A 227 -20.72 2.56 2.81
C SER A 227 -19.47 3.25 3.35
N PHE A 228 -18.28 2.75 3.01
CA PHE A 228 -17.01 3.38 3.36
C PHE A 228 -16.92 4.81 2.81
N ILE A 229 -17.26 5.00 1.53
CA ILE A 229 -17.19 6.32 0.89
C ILE A 229 -18.22 7.28 1.50
N ARG A 230 -19.46 6.82 1.72
CA ARG A 230 -20.53 7.64 2.31
C ARG A 230 -20.22 8.09 3.74
N ASN A 231 -19.57 7.24 4.51
CA ASN A 231 -19.33 7.46 5.94
C ASN A 231 -17.94 8.08 6.22
N PHE A 232 -17.12 8.32 5.20
CA PHE A 232 -15.82 8.96 5.39
C PHE A 232 -16.02 10.46 5.70
N ASN A 233 -15.56 10.92 6.86
CA ASN A 233 -15.69 12.30 7.28
C ASN A 233 -14.45 13.12 6.84
N ILE A 234 -14.60 13.93 5.80
CA ILE A 234 -13.50 14.72 5.24
C ILE A 234 -12.99 15.75 6.26
N ASP A 235 -13.87 16.43 6.98
CA ASP A 235 -13.48 17.48 7.93
C ASP A 235 -12.71 16.91 9.12
N GLU A 236 -13.18 15.79 9.67
CA GLU A 236 -12.48 15.07 10.75
C GLU A 236 -11.10 14.58 10.27
N ALA A 237 -11.03 14.01 9.06
CA ALA A 237 -9.75 13.60 8.48
C ALA A 237 -8.79 14.79 8.33
N LEU A 238 -9.29 15.94 7.88
CA LEU A 238 -8.49 17.16 7.76
C LEU A 238 -7.99 17.68 9.10
N LEU A 239 -8.80 17.60 10.17
CA LEU A 239 -8.41 18.03 11.51
C LEU A 239 -7.33 17.13 12.12
N GLU A 240 -7.51 15.81 12.04
CA GLU A 240 -6.54 14.84 12.58
C GLU A 240 -5.22 14.89 11.80
N LEU A 241 -5.27 14.94 10.47
CA LEU A 241 -4.05 15.03 9.64
C LEU A 241 -3.26 16.32 9.87
N LYS A 242 -3.93 17.47 10.06
CA LYS A 242 -3.24 18.72 10.42
C LYS A 242 -2.54 18.62 11.76
N SER A 243 -3.16 17.96 12.73
CA SER A 243 -2.58 17.75 14.06
C SER A 243 -1.32 16.90 13.96
N LEU A 244 -1.33 15.86 13.12
CA LEU A 244 -0.16 15.03 12.83
C LEU A 244 0.94 15.78 12.08
N GLU A 245 0.60 16.64 11.12
CA GLU A 245 1.58 17.45 10.38
C GLU A 245 2.40 18.34 11.32
N LEU A 246 1.79 18.91 12.37
CA LEU A 246 2.48 19.74 13.36
C LEU A 246 3.40 18.94 14.31
N LEU A 247 3.19 17.63 14.45
CA LEU A 247 4.00 16.77 15.31
C LEU A 247 5.25 16.20 14.61
N ILE A 248 5.31 16.30 13.27
CA ILE A 248 6.35 15.68 12.43
C ILE A 248 7.34 16.73 11.86
N ILE A 249 7.07 18.01 12.12
CA ILE A 249 7.98 19.16 11.86
C ILE A 249 8.85 19.37 13.10
#